data_AF-A0A9Q8SSX8-F1
#
_entry.id   AF-A0A9Q8SSX8-F1
#
_cell.length_a   1.000
_cell.length_b   1.000
_cell.length_c   1.000
_cell.angle_alpha   90.00
_cell.angle_beta   90.00
_cell.angle_gamma   90.00
#
_symmetry.space_group_name_H-M   'P 1'
#
loop_
_entity.id
_entity.type
_entity.pdbx_description
1 polymer ?
#
loop_
_entity_poly.entity_id
_entity_poly.type
_entity_poly.pdbx_seq_one_letter_code
_entity_poly.pdbx_strand_id
1 'polypeptide(L)' 'TLDISRAGEVSIRFGNGELIRLLRFTVVSTLFSNITFYVLLTNTPFLYYLRDIDKLRIYFNNINNLLVKGDIIVLIIRK' A
#
# COMPACT_ATOMS: atom_id res chain seq x y z
N THR A 1 -8.21 0.37 -10.90
CA THR A 1 -7.56 1.31 -11.84
C THR A 1 -6.60 2.19 -11.06
N LEU A 2 -5.41 2.49 -11.59
CA LEU A 2 -4.48 3.43 -10.94
C LEU A 2 -4.92 4.86 -11.22
N ASP A 3 -4.99 5.67 -10.17
CA ASP A 3 -5.33 7.10 -10.23
C ASP A 3 -4.07 7.97 -10.07
N ILE A 4 -4.02 9.08 -10.82
CA ILE A 4 -2.96 10.09 -10.84
C ILE A 4 -3.44 11.45 -10.31
N SER A 5 -4.71 11.60 -9.92
CA SER A 5 -5.30 12.86 -9.46
C SER A 5 -4.55 13.49 -8.28
N ARG A 6 -3.89 12.66 -7.47
CA ARG A 6 -3.12 13.05 -6.26
C ARG A 6 -1.61 12.95 -6.45
N ALA A 7 -1.15 12.88 -7.70
CA ALA A 7 0.28 12.84 -8.00
C ALA A 7 0.99 14.08 -7.44
N GLY A 8 2.11 13.87 -6.75
CA GLY A 8 2.89 14.94 -6.13
C GLY A 8 2.42 15.41 -4.74
N GLU A 9 1.25 14.98 -4.25
CA GLU A 9 0.78 15.34 -2.88
C GLU A 9 1.62 14.70 -1.77
N VAL A 10 2.14 13.50 -2.04
CA VAL A 10 2.93 12.73 -1.07
C VAL A 10 4.35 12.63 -1.58
N SER A 11 5.30 12.94 -0.71
CA SER A 11 6.71 12.70 -0.94
C SER A 11 7.24 11.70 0.07
N ILE A 12 8.02 10.74 -0.42
CA ILE A 12 8.56 9.64 0.38
C ILE A 12 10.07 9.66 0.24
N ARG A 13 10.77 9.46 1.35
CA ARG A 13 12.22 9.32 1.37
C ARG A 13 12.58 8.04 2.11
N PHE A 14 13.46 7.24 1.53
CA PHE A 14 14.01 6.04 2.18
C PHE A 14 15.37 6.38 2.80
N GLY A 15 15.45 6.41 4.13
CA GLY A 15 16.66 6.82 4.84
C GLY A 15 17.16 8.20 4.40
N ASN A 16 18.45 8.29 4.05
CA ASN A 16 19.07 9.51 3.49
C ASN A 16 19.00 9.58 1.95
N GLY A 17 18.17 8.77 1.30
CA GLY A 17 18.03 8.74 -0.15
C GLY A 17 17.31 9.96 -0.74
N GLU A 18 17.16 9.93 -2.06
CA GLU A 18 16.45 10.96 -2.81
C GLU A 18 14.95 11.02 -2.46
N LEU A 19 14.37 12.21 -2.62
CA LEU A 19 12.94 12.41 -2.44
C LEU A 19 12.17 11.80 -3.62
N ILE A 20 11.35 10.79 -3.36
CA ILE A 20 10.48 10.18 -4.37
C ILE A 20 9.11 10.82 -4.27
N ARG A 21 8.66 11.43 -5.38
CA ARG A 21 7.30 11.95 -5.47
C ARG A 21 6.35 10.82 -5.86
N LEU A 22 5.23 10.77 -5.15
CA LEU A 22 4.15 9.86 -5.48
C LEU A 22 3.63 10.16 -6.89
N LEU A 23 3.60 9.15 -7.76
CA LEU A 23 3.07 9.32 -9.11
C LEU A 23 1.66 8.77 -9.25
N ARG A 24 1.36 7.67 -8.56
CA ARG A 24 0.06 7.00 -8.66
C ARG A 24 -0.38 6.46 -7.31
N PHE A 25 -1.68 6.34 -7.13
CA PHE A 25 -2.29 5.62 -6.03
C PHE A 25 -3.40 4.71 -6.53
N THR A 26 -3.81 3.77 -5.70
CA THR A 26 -5.01 2.98 -5.93
C THR A 26 -5.69 2.70 -4.60
N VAL A 27 -7.02 2.67 -4.62
CA VAL A 27 -7.81 2.29 -3.45
C VAL A 27 -8.28 0.86 -3.65
N VAL A 28 -7.95 0.01 -2.71
CA VAL A 28 -8.36 -1.39 -2.70
C VAL A 28 -9.36 -1.56 -1.58
N SER A 29 -10.59 -1.90 -1.95
CA SER A 29 -11.62 -2.29 -0.98
C SER A 29 -11.29 -3.68 -0.45
N THR A 30 -11.11 -3.78 0.86
CA THR A 30 -10.92 -5.05 1.57
C THR A 30 -12.09 -5.28 2.53
N LEU A 31 -12.17 -6.49 3.06
CA LEU A 31 -13.16 -6.86 4.07
C LEU A 31 -13.03 -6.02 5.37
N PHE A 32 -11.86 -5.43 5.62
CA PHE A 32 -11.59 -4.61 6.80
C PHE A 32 -11.87 -3.13 6.58
N SER A 33 -11.43 -2.59 5.45
CA SER A 33 -11.72 -1.22 5.01
C SER A 33 -11.24 -1.00 3.57
N ASN A 34 -11.52 0.20 3.04
CA ASN A 34 -10.76 0.72 1.92
C ASN A 34 -9.33 1.03 2.39
N ILE A 35 -8.34 0.51 1.67
CA ILE A 35 -6.91 0.73 1.92
C ILE A 35 -6.36 1.52 0.73
N THR A 36 -5.67 2.62 1.02
CA THR A 36 -5.00 3.41 -0.02
C THR A 36 -3.58 2.93 -0.20
N PHE A 37 -3.30 2.40 -1.39
CA PHE A 37 -1.96 1.99 -1.79
C PHE A 37 -1.30 3.07 -2.62
N TYR A 38 -0.11 3.46 -2.20
CA TYR A 38 0.75 4.39 -2.92
C TYR A 38 1.74 3.60 -3.77
N VAL A 39 1.79 3.91 -5.07
CA VAL A 39 2.67 3.26 -6.03
C VAL A 39 3.84 4.20 -6.33
N LEU A 40 5.04 3.75 -5.97
CA LEU A 40 6.26 4.51 -6.16
C LEU A 40 6.99 4.05 -7.43
N LEU A 41 7.37 5.01 -8.27
CA LEU A 41 8.27 4.79 -9.40
C LEU A 41 9.70 4.78 -8.88
N THR A 42 10.13 3.61 -8.42
CA THR A 42 11.55 3.33 -8.16
C THR A 42 11.96 2.13 -9.01
N ASN A 43 13.27 1.86 -9.09
CA ASN A 43 13.79 0.68 -9.81
C ASN A 43 13.17 -0.65 -9.34
N THR A 44 12.57 -0.65 -8.14
CA THR A 44 11.75 -1.77 -7.67
C THR A 44 10.42 -1.20 -7.17
N PRO A 45 9.30 -1.36 -7.90
CA PRO A 45 8.03 -0.81 -7.46
C PRO A 45 7.60 -1.46 -6.14
N PHE A 46 7.45 -0.64 -5.10
CA PHE A 46 6.97 -1.06 -3.79
C PHE A 46 5.56 -0.51 -3.56
N LEU A 47 4.68 -1.35 -3.01
CA LEU A 47 3.38 -0.90 -2.50
C LEU A 47 3.58 -0.31 -1.11
N TYR A 48 3.38 0.99 -0.97
CA TYR A 48 3.52 1.68 0.30
C TYR A 48 2.12 1.90 0.92
N TYR A 49 1.83 1.27 2.07
CA TYR A 49 0.53 1.39 2.74
C TYR A 49 0.59 1.47 4.30
N LEU A 50 1.71 1.90 4.87
CA LEU A 50 1.97 1.86 6.33
C LEU A 50 0.90 2.54 7.19
N ARG A 51 0.37 3.69 6.76
CA ARG A 51 -0.59 4.45 7.59
C ARG A 51 -1.89 3.70 7.85
N ASP A 52 -2.38 2.99 6.84
CA ASP A 52 -3.64 2.25 6.97
C ASP A 52 -3.43 0.94 7.73
N ILE A 53 -2.26 0.28 7.61
CA ILE A 53 -1.85 -0.86 8.46
C ILE A 53 -1.93 -0.52 9.92
N ASP A 54 -1.21 0.53 10.34
CA ASP A 54 -1.06 0.86 11.75
C ASP A 54 -2.41 1.24 12.36
N LYS A 55 -3.23 1.96 11.59
CA LYS A 55 -4.57 2.36 12.00
C LYS A 55 -5.51 1.16 12.13
N LEU A 56 -5.47 0.23 11.16
CA LEU A 56 -6.36 -0.93 11.13
C LEU A 56 -5.84 -2.13 11.93
N ARG A 57 -4.57 -2.07 12.37
CA ARG A 57 -3.79 -3.15 12.99
C ARG A 57 -3.83 -4.43 12.15
N ILE A 58 -3.59 -4.28 10.84
CA ILE A 58 -3.57 -5.38 9.87
C ILE A 58 -2.18 -5.49 9.26
N TYR A 59 -1.74 -6.68 8.88
CA TYR A 59 -0.53 -6.84 8.08
C TYR A 59 -0.78 -7.74 6.88
N PHE A 60 0.06 -7.59 5.86
CA PHE A 60 0.01 -8.42 4.68
C PHE A 60 1.14 -9.46 4.74
N ASN A 61 0.77 -10.74 4.88
CA ASN A 61 1.68 -11.85 4.73
C ASN A 61 1.90 -12.10 3.23
N ASN A 62 3.03 -11.61 2.73
CA ASN A 62 3.44 -11.73 1.34
C ASN A 62 3.82 -13.16 0.92
N ILE A 63 4.22 -14.03 1.86
CA ILE A 63 4.58 -15.43 1.58
C ILE A 63 3.34 -16.23 1.20
N ASN A 64 2.28 -16.11 2.01
CA ASN A 64 1.04 -16.85 1.82
C ASN A 64 -0.05 -16.05 1.10
N ASN A 65 0.26 -14.79 0.73
CA ASN A 65 -0.67 -13.85 0.12
C ASN A 65 -1.94 -13.60 0.98
N LEU A 66 -1.77 -13.44 2.28
CA LEU A 66 -2.87 -13.26 3.26
C LEU A 66 -2.88 -11.86 3.85
N LEU A 67 -4.06 -11.28 4.03
CA LEU A 67 -4.27 -10.09 4.85
C LEU A 67 -4.79 -10.52 6.23
N VAL A 68 -4.05 -10.18 7.29
CA VAL A 68 -4.29 -10.71 8.64
C VAL A 68 -4.63 -9.58 9.60
N LYS A 69 -5.68 -9.78 10.42
CA LYS A 69 -6.10 -8.90 11.51
C LYS A 69 -6.48 -9.74 12.73
N GLY A 70 -5.55 -9.91 13.67
CA GLY A 70 -5.75 -10.88 14.77
C GLY A 70 -6.04 -12.27 14.18
N ASP A 71 -7.16 -12.87 14.56
CA ASP A 71 -7.58 -14.20 14.08
C ASP A 71 -8.31 -14.18 12.72
N ILE A 72 -8.61 -12.99 12.18
CA ILE A 72 -9.27 -12.86 10.88
C ILE A 72 -8.22 -12.91 9.78
N ILE A 73 -8.36 -13.88 8.88
CA ILE A 73 -7.45 -14.12 7.76
C ILE A 73 -8.24 -14.03 6.46
N VAL A 74 -7.79 -13.18 5.54
CA VAL A 74 -8.38 -13.03 4.21
C VAL A 74 -7.35 -13.42 3.16
N LEU A 75 -7.70 -14.38 2.30
CA LEU A 75 -6.89 -14.73 1.14
C LEU A 75 -6.99 -13.63 0.09
N ILE A 76 -5.86 -13.08 -0.32
CA ILE A 76 -5.79 -12.17 -1.46
C ILE A 76 -5.58 -13.00 -2.72
N ILE A 77 -6.32 -12.70 -3.78
CA ILE A 77 -6.11 -13.26 -5.12
C ILE A 77 -5.66 -12.10 -6.00
N ARG A 78 -4.48 -12.23 -6.62
CA ARG A 78 -3.97 -11.24 -7.58
C ARG A 78 -4.44 -11.67 -8.97
N LYS A 79 -5.18 -10.80 -9.66
CA LYS A 79 -5.56 -10.97 -11.07
C LYS A 79 -4.67 -10.10 -11.95
#